data_AF-A0A9W3SI57-F1
#
_entry.id   AF-A0A9W3SI57-F1
#
_cell.length_a   1.000
_cell.length_b   1.000
_cell.length_c   1.000
_cell.angle_alpha   90.00
_cell.angle_beta   90.00
_cell.angle_gamma   90.00
#
_symmetry.space_group_name_H-M   'P 1'
#
loop_
_entity.id
_entity.type
_entity.pdbx_description
1 polymer ?
#
loop_
_entity_poly.entity_id
_entity_poly.type
_entity_poly.pdbx_seq_one_letter_code
_entity_poly.pdbx_strand_id
1 'polypeptide(L)'
;MLTMPEINYIKHLLENEDLSISEIARKVGKDWKTVKKYADGEIHPSDISYTKRGMLYNSEYGEMIDLWLEEDSKLRRKERRTNKKVLLQSFTLP
;
A
#
# COMPACT_ATOMS: atom_id res chain seq x y z
N MET A 1 8.61 12.21 0.37
CA MET A 1 7.96 11.72 1.60
C MET A 1 8.94 11.91 2.74
N LEU A 2 8.48 12.36 3.91
CA LEU A 2 9.35 12.45 5.08
C LEU A 2 9.61 11.06 5.66
N THR A 3 10.80 10.89 6.23
CA THR A 3 11.16 9.73 7.02
C THR A 3 10.56 9.84 8.42
N MET A 4 10.32 8.71 9.10
CA MET A 4 9.78 8.71 10.47
C MET A 4 10.61 9.57 11.46
N PRO A 5 11.95 9.62 11.40
CA PRO A 5 12.74 10.53 12.22
C PRO A 5 12.44 12.01 11.97
N GLU A 6 12.26 12.43 10.71
CA GLU A 6 11.94 13.83 10.38
C GLU A 6 10.55 14.22 10.91
N ILE A 7 9.59 13.30 10.87
CA ILE A 7 8.23 13.51 11.42
C ILE A 7 8.29 13.66 12.95
N ASN A 8 9.02 12.77 13.62
CA ASN A 8 9.19 12.82 15.07
C ASN A 8 9.91 14.10 15.50
N TYR A 9 10.88 14.55 14.70
CA TYR A 9 11.58 15.81 14.95
C TYR A 9 10.64 17.02 14.83
N ILE A 10 9.77 17.06 13.82
CA ILE A 10 8.74 18.12 13.69
C ILE A 10 7.81 18.15 14.92
N LYS A 11 7.36 16.98 15.39
CA LYS A 11 6.51 16.89 16.61
C LYS A 11 7.25 17.38 17.86
N HIS A 12 8.50 16.96 18.03
CA HIS A 12 9.32 17.37 19.16
C HIS A 12 9.55 18.88 19.19
N LEU A 13 9.75 19.52 18.02
CA LEU A 13 9.92 20.98 17.92
C LEU A 13 8.65 21.76 18.30
N LEU A 14 7.47 21.20 18.01
CA LEU A 14 6.20 21.82 18.38
C LEU A 14 5.93 21.71 19.89
N GLU A 15 6.20 20.55 20.48
CA GLU A 15 5.88 20.24 21.88
C GLU A 15 6.90 20.81 22.88
N ASN A 16 8.17 20.90 22.51
CA ASN A 16 9.25 21.31 23.44
C ASN A 16 9.75 22.73 23.21
N GLU A 17 9.64 23.26 21.99
CA GLU A 17 10.22 24.58 21.65
C GLU A 17 9.14 25.65 21.34
N ASP A 18 7.83 25.33 21.41
CA ASP A 18 6.70 26.22 21.06
C ASP A 18 6.89 27.00 19.74
N LEU A 19 7.66 26.42 18.81
CA LEU A 19 8.06 27.10 17.58
C LEU A 19 6.88 27.18 16.61
N SER A 20 6.83 28.29 15.88
CA SER A 20 5.85 28.42 14.80
C SER A 20 6.16 27.44 13.66
N ILE A 21 5.11 26.96 12.97
CA ILE A 21 5.24 26.05 11.82
C ILE A 21 6.20 26.60 10.75
N SER A 22 6.25 27.93 10.59
CA SER A 22 7.15 28.62 9.66
C SER A 22 8.62 28.51 10.07
N GLU A 23 8.93 28.59 11.37
CA GLU A 23 10.29 28.41 11.87
C GLU A 23 10.74 26.96 11.75
N ILE A 24 9.83 26.01 12.02
CA ILE A 24 10.08 24.58 11.83
C ILE A 24 10.34 24.28 10.35
N ALA A 25 9.57 24.85 9.42
CA ALA A 25 9.80 24.71 7.98
C ALA A 25 11.19 25.20 7.55
N ARG A 26 11.65 26.33 8.10
CA ARG A 26 13.00 26.85 7.86
C ARG A 26 14.09 25.97 8.48
N LYS A 27 13.86 25.43 9.69
CA LYS A 27 14.82 24.60 10.44
C LYS A 27 14.98 23.21 9.81
N VAL A 28 13.88 22.59 9.38
CA VAL A 28 13.87 21.26 8.75
C VAL A 28 14.16 21.35 7.23
N GLY A 29 14.06 22.55 6.65
CA GLY A 29 14.32 22.76 5.21
C GLY A 29 13.27 22.10 4.31
N LYS A 30 12.01 22.08 4.76
CA LYS A 30 10.88 21.46 4.03
C LYS A 30 9.81 22.50 3.74
N ASP A 31 8.96 22.19 2.77
CA ASP A 31 7.83 23.04 2.43
C ASP A 31 6.86 23.20 3.62
N TRP A 32 6.37 24.42 3.82
CA TRP A 32 5.47 24.78 4.92
C TRP A 32 4.23 23.90 4.97
N LYS A 33 3.64 23.58 3.81
CA LYS A 33 2.46 22.70 3.72
C LYS A 33 2.75 21.30 4.25
N THR A 34 3.97 20.82 3.99
CA THR A 34 4.41 19.50 4.43
C THR A 34 4.59 19.49 5.94
N VAL A 35 5.29 20.48 6.49
CA VAL A 35 5.47 20.60 7.96
C VAL A 35 4.12 20.75 8.66
N LYS A 36 3.22 21.60 8.15
CA LYS A 36 1.87 21.75 8.71
C LYS A 36 1.11 20.42 8.76
N LYS A 37 1.11 19.67 7.64
CA LYS A 37 0.47 18.35 7.56
C LYS A 37 0.99 17.38 8.63
N TYR A 38 2.30 17.37 8.85
CA TYR A 38 2.93 16.47 9.84
C TYR A 38 2.83 16.98 11.28
N ALA A 39 2.70 18.29 11.49
CA ALA A 39 2.50 18.94 12.79
C ALA A 39 1.08 18.73 13.32
N ASP A 40 0.06 18.89 12.46
CA ASP A 40 -1.36 18.73 12.83
C ASP A 40 -1.75 17.25 13.09
N GLY A 41 -0.83 16.30 12.88
CA GLY A 41 -1.06 14.89 13.17
C GLY A 41 -1.90 14.15 12.13
N GLU A 42 -2.13 14.74 10.94
CA GLU A 42 -2.85 14.14 9.82
C GLU A 42 -2.01 13.08 9.09
N ILE A 43 -1.61 12.06 9.85
CA ILE A 43 -0.96 10.86 9.33
C ILE A 43 -1.89 9.72 9.70
N HIS A 44 -3.05 9.67 9.07
CA HIS A 44 -3.59 8.37 8.75
C HIS A 44 -2.67 7.87 7.63
N PRO A 45 -1.80 6.86 7.85
CA PRO A 45 -1.42 6.03 6.72
C PRO A 45 -2.76 5.59 6.15
N SER A 46 -3.17 6.22 5.06
CA SER A 46 -4.39 5.81 4.39
C SER A 46 -4.09 4.37 4.06
N ASP A 47 -4.74 3.45 4.77
CA ASP A 47 -4.66 2.04 4.47
C ASP A 47 -4.91 2.00 2.98
N ILE A 48 -3.88 1.61 2.23
CA ILE A 48 -3.97 1.54 0.79
C ILE A 48 -4.95 0.41 0.55
N SER A 49 -6.23 0.75 0.58
CA SER A 49 -7.33 -0.17 0.45
C SER A 49 -7.41 -0.41 -1.04
N TYR A 50 -6.70 -1.46 -1.47
CA TYR A 50 -6.91 -1.99 -2.80
C TYR A 50 -8.38 -2.38 -2.88
N THR A 51 -9.17 -1.64 -3.63
CA THR A 51 -10.53 -2.06 -3.94
C THR A 51 -10.41 -3.36 -4.71
N LYS A 52 -10.75 -4.48 -4.05
CA LYS A 52 -10.81 -5.81 -4.66
C LYS A 52 -11.82 -5.76 -5.81
N ARG A 53 -11.33 -5.57 -7.03
CA ARG A 53 -12.14 -5.48 -8.26
C ARG A 53 -11.64 -6.52 -9.25
N GLY A 54 -12.55 -7.32 -9.80
CA GLY A 54 -12.26 -8.31 -10.82
C GLY A 54 -13.04 -9.61 -10.62
N MET A 55 -13.06 -10.46 -11.66
CA MET A 55 -13.79 -11.74 -11.63
C MET A 55 -13.35 -12.63 -10.46
N LEU A 56 -12.09 -12.57 -10.02
CA LEU A 56 -11.58 -13.34 -8.88
C LEU A 56 -12.39 -13.16 -7.59
N TYR A 57 -12.95 -11.97 -7.36
CA TYR A 57 -13.66 -11.65 -6.11
C TYR A 57 -15.19 -11.64 -6.26
N ASN A 58 -15.70 -11.49 -7.48
CA ASN A 58 -17.12 -11.34 -7.76
C ASN A 58 -17.79 -12.61 -8.30
N SER A 59 -17.02 -13.66 -8.60
CA SER A 59 -17.54 -14.87 -9.25
C SER A 59 -16.95 -16.15 -8.64
N GLU A 60 -17.64 -17.27 -8.86
CA GLU A 60 -17.26 -18.62 -8.40
C GLU A 60 -15.90 -19.10 -8.96
N TYR A 61 -15.31 -18.38 -9.92
CA TYR A 61 -13.99 -18.68 -10.46
C TYR A 61 -12.85 -18.46 -9.46
N GLY A 62 -13.09 -17.73 -8.35
CA GLY A 62 -12.09 -17.52 -7.29
C GLY A 62 -11.58 -18.82 -6.69
N GLU A 63 -12.49 -19.70 -6.26
CA GLU A 63 -12.16 -20.98 -5.63
C GLU A 63 -11.42 -21.92 -6.62
N MET A 64 -11.80 -21.88 -7.89
CA MET A 64 -11.14 -22.66 -8.94
C MET A 64 -9.69 -22.25 -9.17
N ILE A 65 -9.42 -20.93 -9.17
CA ILE A 65 -8.07 -20.40 -9.32
C ILE A 65 -7.22 -20.78 -8.10
N ASP A 66 -7.78 -20.74 -6.89
CA ASP A 66 -7.09 -21.15 -5.67
C ASP A 66 -6.70 -22.64 -5.71
N LEU A 67 -7.61 -23.52 -6.16
CA LEU A 67 -7.33 -24.94 -6.37
C LEU A 67 -6.20 -25.18 -7.38
N TRP A 68 -6.20 -24.44 -8.51
CA TRP A 68 -5.13 -24.56 -9.51
C TRP A 68 -3.79 -24.02 -9.01
N LEU A 69 -3.79 -22.95 -8.22
CA LEU A 69 -2.58 -22.42 -7.59
C LEU A 69 -2.00 -23.40 -6.58
N GLU A 70 -2.85 -24.11 -5.83
CA GLU A 70 -2.40 -25.14 -4.88
C GLU A 70 -1.77 -26.34 -5.60
N GLU A 71 -2.39 -26.81 -6.68
CA GLU A 71 -1.86 -27.87 -7.53
C GLU A 71 -0.51 -27.47 -8.15
N ASP A 72 -0.43 -26.27 -8.73
CA ASP A 72 0.78 -25.73 -9.35
C ASP A 72 1.91 -25.50 -8.34
N SER A 73 1.59 -25.20 -7.07
CA SER A 73 2.60 -25.06 -6.01
C SER A 73 3.39 -26.35 -5.79
N LYS A 74 2.72 -27.51 -5.93
CA LYS A 74 3.30 -28.85 -5.76
C LYS A 74 4.17 -29.27 -6.95
N LEU A 75 4.05 -28.59 -8.10
CA LEU A 75 4.78 -28.87 -9.33
C LEU A 75 6.13 -28.13 -9.40
N ARG A 76 7.08 -28.66 -10.19
CA ARG A 76 8.36 -27.99 -10.47
C ARG A 76 8.10 -26.72 -11.27
N ARG A 77 8.93 -25.70 -11.08
CA ARG A 77 8.74 -24.34 -11.66
C ARG A 77 8.47 -24.32 -13.17
N LYS A 78 9.02 -25.26 -13.95
CA LYS A 78 8.84 -25.35 -15.41
C LYS A 78 7.50 -25.98 -15.84
N GLU A 79 6.83 -26.69 -14.95
CA GLU A 79 5.59 -27.43 -15.21
C GLU A 79 4.34 -26.67 -14.74
N ARG A 80 4.51 -25.58 -13.99
CA ARG A 80 3.42 -24.73 -13.51
C ARG A 80 2.70 -24.03 -14.66
N ARG A 81 1.39 -23.88 -14.55
CA ARG A 81 0.59 -23.09 -15.49
C ARG A 81 1.00 -21.62 -15.36
N THR A 82 0.94 -20.90 -16.48
CA THR A 82 1.21 -19.46 -16.52
C THR A 82 -0.11 -18.70 -16.39
N ASN A 83 -0.09 -17.48 -15.84
CA ASN A 83 -1.31 -16.65 -15.68
C ASN A 83 -2.20 -16.58 -16.93
N LYS A 84 -1.61 -16.58 -18.14
CA LYS A 84 -2.37 -16.59 -19.40
C LYS A 84 -3.21 -17.87 -19.58
N LYS A 85 -2.68 -19.03 -19.19
CA LYS A 85 -3.37 -20.32 -19.28
C LYS A 85 -4.49 -20.42 -18.25
N VAL A 86 -4.22 -20.01 -17.01
CA VAL A 86 -5.23 -19.93 -15.94
C VAL A 86 -6.40 -19.04 -16.37
N LEU A 87 -6.10 -17.86 -16.90
CA LEU A 87 -7.11 -16.92 -17.38
C LEU A 87 -7.92 -17.49 -18.55
N LEU A 88 -7.28 -18.02 -19.60
CA LEU A 88 -8.00 -18.65 -20.71
C LEU A 88 -8.89 -19.82 -20.26
N GLN A 89 -8.41 -20.64 -19.33
CA GLN A 89 -9.14 -21.81 -18.86
C GLN A 89 -10.37 -21.43 -18.02
N SER A 90 -10.30 -20.33 -17.26
CA SER A 90 -11.47 -19.78 -16.56
C SER A 90 -12.57 -19.26 -17.47
N PHE A 91 -12.25 -18.86 -18.72
CA PHE A 91 -13.24 -18.40 -19.70
C PHE A 91 -13.88 -19.52 -20.52
N THR A 92 -13.29 -20.73 -20.51
CA THR A 92 -13.75 -21.88 -21.31
C THR A 92 -14.66 -22.86 -20.59
N LEU A 93 -14.94 -22.63 -19.30
CA LEU A 93 -15.89 -23.44 -18.54
C LEU A 93 -17.29 -22.79 -18.64
N PRO A 94 -18.35 -23.57 -18.96
CA PRO A 94 -19.71 -23.06 -19.10
C PRO A 94 -20.30 -22.54 -17.79
#